data_AF-A0A4V6PP52-F1
#
_entry.id   AF-A0A4V6PP52-F1
#
_cell.length_a   1.000
_cell.length_b   1.000
_cell.length_c   1.000
_cell.angle_alpha   90.00
_cell.angle_beta   90.00
_cell.angle_gamma   90.00
#
_symmetry.space_group_name_H-M   'P 1'
#
loop_
_entity.id
_entity.type
_entity.pdbx_description
1 polymer ?
#
loop_
_entity_poly.entity_id
_entity_poly.type
_entity_poly.pdbx_seq_one_letter_code
_entity_poly.pdbx_strand_id
1 'polypeptide(L)'
;MDDTHHTPPDAPKTAPDASKHATPFSRVPVEIVVSVGKARPKLSELLKMGRDAVLPLDTKVEDPVELYVGDRLIARGELEEIEGEGPGQLAVRLTEIADLEPGL
;
A
#
# COMPACT_ATOMS: atom_id res chain seq x y z
N MET A 1 66.83 -18.21 7.05
CA MET A 1 66.35 -18.51 8.41
C MET A 1 66.14 -17.15 9.06
N ASP A 2 64.94 -16.60 8.83
CA ASP A 2 63.82 -16.62 9.80
C ASP A 2 63.98 -15.37 10.69
N ASP A 3 63.09 -14.39 10.78
CA ASP A 3 61.66 -14.31 10.52
C ASP A 3 61.29 -12.85 10.17
N THR A 4 60.55 -12.67 9.09
CA THR A 4 59.83 -11.42 8.80
C THR A 4 58.42 -11.54 9.38
N HIS A 5 58.12 -10.84 10.48
CA HIS A 5 56.74 -10.47 10.77
C HIS A 5 56.65 -9.14 11.50
N HIS A 6 56.61 -8.06 10.71
CA HIS A 6 56.16 -6.75 11.16
C HIS A 6 54.63 -6.78 11.20
N THR A 7 54.02 -6.71 12.38
CA THR A 7 52.58 -6.48 12.54
C THR A 7 52.24 -5.05 12.12
N PRO A 8 51.29 -4.82 11.20
CA PRO A 8 50.66 -3.52 11.06
C PRO A 8 49.46 -3.37 12.03
N PRO A 9 49.26 -2.20 12.63
CA PRO A 9 48.17 -1.91 13.56
C PRO A 9 46.86 -1.60 12.82
N ASP A 10 45.75 -1.75 13.55
CA ASP A 10 44.44 -1.12 13.36
C ASP A 10 43.95 -0.83 11.93
N ALA A 11 42.95 -1.62 11.51
CA ALA A 11 41.92 -1.13 10.62
C ALA A 11 40.56 -1.59 11.18
N PRO A 12 39.70 -0.70 11.69
CA PRO A 12 38.31 -1.05 11.95
C PRO A 12 37.67 -1.32 10.60
N LYS A 13 37.36 -2.60 10.34
CA LYS A 13 36.56 -3.00 9.18
C LYS A 13 35.14 -2.51 9.42
N THR A 14 34.94 -1.24 9.09
CA THR A 14 33.66 -0.54 9.12
C THR A 14 32.70 -1.36 8.27
N ALA A 15 31.75 -2.02 8.93
CA ALA A 15 30.58 -2.56 8.26
C ALA A 15 29.97 -1.42 7.45
N PRO A 16 29.57 -1.62 6.18
CA PRO A 16 28.77 -0.62 5.51
C PRO A 16 27.48 -0.50 6.32
N ASP A 17 27.41 0.56 7.11
CA ASP A 17 26.19 1.04 7.74
C ASP A 17 25.24 1.28 6.57
N ALA A 18 24.36 0.31 6.33
CA ALA A 18 23.20 0.48 5.49
C ALA A 18 22.28 1.43 6.26
N SER A 19 22.72 2.69 6.35
CA SER A 19 21.91 3.81 6.74
C SER A 19 20.78 3.85 5.73
N LYS A 20 19.70 3.14 6.09
CA LYS A 20 18.39 3.21 5.48
C LYS A 20 18.19 4.68 5.19
N HIS A 21 18.23 5.03 3.92
CA HIS A 21 18.00 6.39 3.49
C HIS A 21 16.59 6.71 3.99
N ALA A 22 16.51 7.40 5.12
CA ALA A 22 15.28 7.99 5.60
C ALA A 22 15.00 9.09 4.60
N THR A 23 14.38 8.71 3.48
CA THR A 23 13.98 9.64 2.45
C THR A 23 13.13 10.71 3.13
N PRO A 24 13.32 11.99 2.81
CA PRO A 24 12.56 13.09 3.43
C PRO A 24 11.05 12.92 3.25
N PHE A 25 10.63 12.08 2.29
CA PHE A 25 9.24 11.73 2.00
C PHE A 25 8.65 10.63 2.91
N SER A 26 9.45 9.98 3.75
CA SER A 26 8.99 8.94 4.69
C SER A 26 7.96 9.41 5.71
N ARG A 27 7.81 10.73 5.90
CA ARG A 27 6.87 11.35 6.84
C ARG A 27 5.66 12.00 6.16
N VAL A 28 5.57 11.93 4.84
CA VAL A 28 4.44 12.55 4.12
C VAL A 28 3.22 11.67 4.33
N PRO A 29 2.11 12.20 4.89
CA PRO A 29 0.87 11.45 4.98
C PRO A 29 0.34 11.18 3.57
N VAL A 30 -0.03 9.93 3.31
CA VAL A 30 -0.58 9.50 2.02
C VAL A 30 -2.01 9.02 2.24
N GLU A 31 -2.95 9.57 1.46
CA GLU A 31 -4.33 9.11 1.45
C GLU A 31 -4.44 7.85 0.58
N ILE A 32 -5.07 6.81 1.13
CA ILE A 32 -5.34 5.56 0.44
C ILE A 32 -6.85 5.41 0.28
N VAL A 33 -7.30 5.21 -0.95
CA VAL A 33 -8.70 4.94 -1.28
C VAL A 33 -8.89 3.44 -1.48
N VAL A 34 -9.76 2.84 -0.67
CA VAL A 34 -10.17 1.44 -0.83
C VAL A 34 -11.45 1.41 -1.66
N SER A 35 -11.38 0.78 -2.83
CA SER A 35 -12.49 0.65 -3.77
C SER A 35 -12.97 -0.79 -3.83
N VAL A 36 -14.22 -1.03 -3.42
CA VAL A 36 -14.88 -2.34 -3.54
C VAL A 36 -15.35 -2.64 -4.96
N GLY A 37 -15.43 -1.64 -5.83
CA GLY A 37 -15.90 -1.80 -7.20
C GLY A 37 -16.23 -0.46 -7.84
N LYS A 38 -16.48 -0.46 -9.15
CA LYS A 38 -16.77 0.75 -9.93
C LYS A 38 -18.15 0.64 -10.56
N ALA A 39 -18.77 1.78 -10.79
CA ALA A 39 -19.98 1.85 -11.56
C ALA A 39 -19.90 3.00 -12.56
N ARG A 40 -20.39 2.75 -13.77
CA ARG A 40 -20.39 3.71 -14.87
C ARG A 40 -21.82 3.93 -15.39
N PRO A 41 -22.72 4.49 -14.57
CA PRO A 41 -24.05 4.86 -15.04
C PRO A 41 -23.97 5.87 -16.18
N LYS A 42 -24.99 5.88 -17.04
CA LYS A 42 -25.12 6.93 -18.04
C LYS A 42 -25.46 8.25 -17.35
N LEU A 43 -25.08 9.39 -17.95
CA LEU A 43 -25.43 10.71 -17.40
C LEU A 43 -26.94 10.86 -17.15
N SER A 44 -27.76 10.33 -18.08
CA SER A 44 -29.22 10.34 -17.93
C SER A 44 -29.73 9.51 -16.75
N GLU A 45 -29.00 8.47 -16.33
CA GLU A 45 -29.34 7.66 -15.15
C GLU A 45 -28.93 8.40 -13.89
N LEU A 46 -27.73 8.97 -13.84
CA LEU A 46 -27.25 9.83 -12.75
C LEU A 46 -28.22 10.99 -12.46
N LEU A 47 -28.71 11.67 -13.50
CA LEU A 47 -29.68 12.76 -13.35
C LEU A 47 -31.04 12.30 -12.81
N LYS A 48 -31.36 11.02 -12.95
CA LYS A 48 -32.59 10.40 -12.42
C LYS A 48 -32.37 9.72 -11.07
N MET A 49 -31.13 9.62 -10.58
CA MET A 49 -30.86 9.04 -9.27
C MET A 49 -31.44 9.95 -8.19
N GLY A 50 -32.38 9.39 -7.45
CA GLY A 50 -32.95 10.01 -6.27
C GLY A 50 -32.49 9.29 -5.01
N ARG A 51 -33.18 9.60 -3.92
CA ARG A 51 -33.08 8.80 -2.70
C ARG A 51 -33.39 7.34 -3.02
N ASP A 52 -32.64 6.42 -2.42
CA ASP A 52 -32.81 4.97 -2.54
C ASP A 52 -32.44 4.36 -3.92
N ALA A 53 -31.77 5.12 -4.80
CA ALA A 53 -31.24 4.57 -6.05
C ALA A 53 -30.07 3.59 -5.78
N VAL A 54 -30.19 2.37 -6.30
CA VAL A 54 -29.15 1.33 -6.20
C VAL A 54 -28.31 1.32 -7.47
N LEU A 55 -26.99 1.38 -7.30
CA LEU A 55 -26.05 1.38 -8.40
C LEU A 55 -25.31 0.04 -8.45
N PRO A 56 -25.55 -0.81 -9.48
CA PRO A 56 -24.83 -2.06 -9.60
C PRO A 56 -23.35 -1.78 -9.89
N LEU A 57 -22.48 -2.39 -9.10
CA LEU A 57 -21.04 -2.38 -9.33
C LEU A 57 -20.65 -3.48 -10.32
N ASP A 58 -19.47 -3.35 -10.93
CA ASP A 58 -18.88 -4.37 -11.79
C ASP A 58 -18.15 -5.50 -11.02
N THR A 59 -18.13 -5.42 -9.69
CA THR A 59 -17.39 -6.30 -8.78
C THR A 59 -18.35 -7.07 -7.86
N LYS A 60 -18.00 -8.31 -7.52
CA LYS A 60 -18.75 -9.15 -6.57
C LYS A 60 -18.26 -8.97 -5.14
N VAL A 61 -19.05 -9.41 -4.17
CA VAL A 61 -18.69 -9.38 -2.74
C VAL A 61 -17.48 -10.28 -2.43
N GLU A 62 -17.27 -11.33 -3.22
CA GLU A 62 -16.14 -12.28 -3.06
C GLU A 62 -14.87 -11.80 -3.78
N ASP A 63 -14.96 -10.76 -4.61
CA ASP A 63 -13.80 -10.26 -5.35
C ASP A 63 -12.93 -9.37 -4.44
N PRO A 64 -11.60 -9.37 -4.66
CA PRO A 64 -10.70 -8.53 -3.87
C PRO A 64 -10.96 -7.04 -4.11
N VAL A 65 -10.84 -6.24 -3.05
CA VAL A 65 -10.89 -4.79 -3.10
C VAL A 65 -9.59 -4.22 -3.66
N GLU A 66 -9.71 -3.11 -4.36
CA GLU A 66 -8.59 -2.39 -4.96
C GLU A 66 -8.16 -1.22 -4.07
N LEU A 67 -6.86 -1.07 -3.82
CA LEU A 67 -6.31 0.05 -3.07
C LEU A 67 -5.61 1.02 -4.00
N TYR A 68 -5.98 2.30 -3.91
CA TYR A 68 -5.46 3.37 -4.73
C TYR A 68 -4.76 4.43 -3.90
N VAL A 69 -3.68 4.99 -4.43
CA VAL A 69 -3.06 6.24 -3.95
C VAL A 69 -3.20 7.27 -5.06
N GLY A 70 -4.06 8.26 -4.85
CA GLY A 70 -4.55 9.11 -5.95
C GLY A 70 -5.20 8.25 -7.02
N ASP A 71 -4.66 8.27 -8.23
CA ASP A 71 -5.18 7.51 -9.38
C ASP A 71 -4.45 6.18 -9.64
N ARG A 72 -3.45 5.83 -8.83
CA ARG A 72 -2.60 4.65 -9.03
C ARG A 72 -3.06 3.48 -8.17
N LEU A 73 -3.31 2.32 -8.80
CA LEU A 73 -3.55 1.07 -8.08
C LEU A 73 -2.23 0.62 -7.43
N ILE A 74 -2.25 0.50 -6.11
CA ILE A 74 -1.07 0.15 -5.31
C ILE A 74 -1.10 -1.27 -4.76
N ALA A 75 -2.29 -1.83 -4.56
CA ALA A 75 -2.47 -3.15 -3.97
C ALA A 75 -3.87 -3.67 -4.22
N ARG A 76 -4.05 -4.97 -4.00
CA ARG A 76 -5.35 -5.62 -3.86
C ARG A 76 -5.41 -6.33 -2.52
N GLY A 77 -6.61 -6.47 -1.98
CA GLY A 77 -6.81 -7.13 -0.71
C GLY A 77 -8.21 -7.67 -0.53
N GLU A 78 -8.41 -8.39 0.55
CA GLU A 78 -9.72 -8.88 0.96
C GLU A 78 -10.24 -8.01 2.10
N LEU A 79 -11.53 -7.69 2.07
CA LEU A 79 -12.17 -6.96 3.17
C LEU A 79 -12.38 -7.91 4.35
N GLU A 80 -11.89 -7.55 5.52
CA GLU A 80 -12.06 -8.29 6.75
C GLU A 80 -12.70 -7.41 7.82
N GLU A 81 -13.48 -8.01 8.70
CA GLU A 81 -13.93 -7.34 9.92
C GLU A 81 -12.89 -7.59 11.01
N ILE A 82 -12.40 -6.53 11.64
CA ILE A 82 -11.51 -6.66 12.80
C ILE A 82 -12.29 -6.51 14.09
N GLU A 83 -12.02 -7.40 15.03
CA GLU A 83 -12.53 -7.31 16.39
C GLU A 83 -11.70 -6.27 17.16
N GLY A 84 -12.37 -5.23 17.69
CA GLY A 84 -11.75 -4.13 18.43
C GLY A 84 -12.72 -3.43 19.38
N GLU A 85 -12.33 -2.30 19.96
CA GLU A 85 -13.13 -1.56 20.97
C GLU A 85 -14.45 -0.97 20.45
N GLY A 86 -14.73 -1.07 19.14
CA GLY A 86 -16.00 -0.67 18.53
C GLY A 86 -16.51 -1.70 17.53
N PRO A 87 -17.84 -1.83 17.36
CA PRO A 87 -18.43 -2.80 16.45
C PRO A 87 -18.10 -2.48 14.98
N GLY A 88 -17.68 -3.50 14.22
CA GLY A 88 -17.73 -3.49 12.76
C GLY A 88 -16.66 -2.68 12.04
N GLN A 89 -15.45 -2.55 12.58
CA GLN A 89 -14.38 -1.89 11.83
C GLN A 89 -13.97 -2.74 10.62
N LEU A 90 -14.08 -2.12 9.44
CA LEU A 90 -13.60 -2.70 8.20
C LEU A 90 -12.09 -2.54 8.12
N ALA A 91 -11.41 -3.67 7.91
CA ALA A 91 -10.00 -3.75 7.59
C ALA A 91 -9.81 -4.37 6.20
N VAL A 92 -8.62 -4.23 5.66
CA VAL A 92 -8.25 -4.84 4.38
C VAL A 92 -6.98 -5.65 4.58
N ARG A 93 -7.07 -6.96 4.35
CA ARG A 93 -5.91 -7.83 4.27
C ARG A 93 -5.32 -7.75 2.87
N LEU A 94 -4.11 -7.21 2.76
CA LEU A 94 -3.39 -7.14 1.49
C LEU A 94 -3.10 -8.56 0.98
N THR A 95 -3.52 -8.86 -0.25
CA THR A 95 -3.25 -10.13 -0.95
C THR A 95 -2.17 -9.95 -2.00
N GLU A 96 -2.18 -8.82 -2.71
CA GLU A 96 -1.20 -8.47 -3.72
C GLU A 96 -0.75 -7.02 -3.53
N ILE A 97 0.54 -6.76 -3.67
CA ILE A 97 1.09 -5.41 -3.69
C ILE A 97 1.57 -5.14 -5.11
N ALA A 98 1.02 -4.11 -5.75
CA ALA A 98 1.53 -3.66 -7.02
C ALA A 98 2.90 -3.00 -6.79
N ASP A 99 3.84 -3.30 -7.67
CA ASP A 99 5.18 -2.72 -7.60
C ASP A 99 5.07 -1.20 -7.87
N LEU A 100 5.05 -0.39 -6.80
CA LEU A 100 5.37 1.02 -6.93
C LEU A 100 6.87 1.10 -7.13
N GLU A 101 7.32 1.02 -8.39
CA GLU A 101 8.68 1.45 -8.69
C GLU A 101 8.84 2.87 -8.12
N PRO A 102 9.77 3.06 -7.15
CA PRO A 102 10.00 4.35 -6.52
C PRO A 102 10.78 5.23 -7.50
N GLY A 103 10.10 5.67 -8.56
CA GLY A 103 10.60 6.63 -9.52
C GLY A 103 10.03 8.00 -9.20
N LEU A 104 10.65 8.72 -8.24
CA LEU A 104 10.74 10.18 -8.12
C LEU A 104 11.68 10.57 -6.97
#